data_AF-A0A6I6S5R8-F1
#
_entry.id   AF-A0A6I6S5R8-F1
#
_cell.length_a   1.000
_cell.length_b   1.000
_cell.length_c   1.000
_cell.angle_alpha   90.00
_cell.angle_beta   90.00
_cell.angle_gamma   90.00
#
_symmetry.space_group_name_H-M   'P 1'
#
loop_
_entity.id
_entity.type
_entity.pdbx_description
1 polymer ?
#
loop_
_entity_poly.entity_id
_entity_poly.type
_entity_poly.pdbx_seq_one_letter_code
_entity_poly.pdbx_strand_id
1 'polypeptide(L)'
;MSTFDDYLADWEFGEDWRPVVDRLAARVTSWPEGAPGPEDFCVDFPVDVLWTDGLLVWTRLAGTCLGGQIDRTGLRCGTLNPHNPGDQLDCRFVLLGTGRSLSDLTDALLDWVAAQTDRDESEH
;
A
#
# COMPACT_ATOMS: atom_id res chain seq x y z
N MET A 1 -14.79 13.49 2.53
CA MET A 1 -14.68 12.37 1.57
C MET A 1 -13.34 11.75 1.84
N SER A 2 -13.29 10.44 2.12
CA SER A 2 -12.01 9.75 2.29
C SER A 2 -11.36 9.58 0.92
N THR A 3 -10.03 9.49 0.89
CA THR A 3 -9.24 9.18 -0.32
C THR A 3 -9.76 7.91 -1.03
N PHE A 4 -10.35 6.97 -0.28
CA PHE A 4 -10.98 5.77 -0.81
C PHE A 4 -12.34 6.00 -1.49
N ASP A 5 -13.13 6.97 -1.02
CA ASP A 5 -14.40 7.32 -1.64
C ASP A 5 -14.19 7.93 -3.04
N ASP A 6 -13.12 8.72 -3.18
CA ASP A 6 -12.75 9.35 -4.45
C ASP A 6 -12.21 8.31 -5.45
N TYR A 7 -11.47 7.31 -4.97
CA TYR A 7 -10.93 6.24 -5.80
C TYR A 7 -11.98 5.20 -6.23
N LEU A 8 -12.97 4.92 -5.39
CA LEU A 8 -14.10 4.04 -5.72
C LEU A 8 -15.09 4.70 -6.71
N ALA A 9 -15.05 6.02 -6.86
CA ALA A 9 -15.90 6.76 -7.77
C ALA A 9 -15.33 6.86 -9.21
N ASP A 10 -14.02 6.73 -9.39
CA ASP A 10 -13.37 6.88 -10.71
C ASP A 10 -13.20 5.53 -11.43
N TRP A 11 -14.07 5.29 -12.39
CA TRP A 11 -14.36 3.97 -12.99
C TRP A 11 -13.24 3.45 -13.91
N GLU A 12 -12.33 4.30 -14.37
CA GLU A 12 -11.44 3.99 -15.50
C GLU A 12 -10.37 2.93 -15.16
N PHE A 13 -10.03 2.75 -13.88
CA PHE A 13 -9.03 1.77 -13.41
C PHE A 13 -9.49 0.96 -12.18
N GLY A 14 -10.76 1.16 -11.79
CA GLY A 14 -11.34 0.71 -10.53
C GLY A 14 -11.90 -0.71 -10.52
N GLU A 15 -12.02 -1.43 -11.65
CA GLU A 15 -12.52 -2.83 -11.63
C GLU A 15 -11.42 -3.85 -11.30
N ASP A 16 -10.26 -3.74 -11.94
CA ASP A 16 -9.15 -4.67 -11.73
C ASP A 16 -8.54 -4.53 -10.32
N TRP A 17 -8.46 -3.30 -9.81
CA TRP A 17 -7.83 -2.98 -8.53
C TRP A 17 -8.80 -2.75 -7.38
N ARG A 18 -10.12 -2.76 -7.65
CA ARG A 18 -11.17 -2.71 -6.61
C ARG A 18 -10.94 -3.68 -5.48
N PRO A 19 -10.61 -4.96 -5.74
CA PRO A 19 -10.45 -5.94 -4.68
C PRO A 19 -9.34 -5.57 -3.70
N VAL A 20 -8.32 -4.83 -4.16
CA VAL A 20 -7.24 -4.32 -3.29
C VAL A 20 -7.78 -3.19 -2.41
N VAL A 21 -8.46 -2.20 -2.99
CA VAL A 21 -9.01 -1.05 -2.25
C VAL A 21 -10.08 -1.48 -1.23
N ASP A 22 -11.01 -2.35 -1.64
CA ASP A 22 -12.03 -2.91 -0.75
C ASP A 22 -11.40 -3.71 0.40
N ARG A 23 -10.33 -4.46 0.11
CA ARG A 23 -9.62 -5.24 1.12
C ARG A 23 -8.83 -4.36 2.09
N LEU A 24 -8.19 -3.29 1.61
CA LEU A 24 -7.53 -2.29 2.44
C LEU A 24 -8.52 -1.68 3.43
N ALA A 25 -9.64 -1.16 2.92
CA ALA A 25 -10.69 -0.56 3.76
C ALA A 25 -11.21 -1.56 4.81
N ALA A 26 -11.52 -2.79 4.41
CA ALA A 26 -12.00 -3.81 5.33
C ALA A 26 -10.97 -4.16 6.42
N ARG A 27 -9.69 -4.30 6.06
CA ARG A 27 -8.68 -4.77 7.00
C ARG A 27 -8.24 -3.70 7.98
N VAL A 28 -8.12 -2.45 7.54
CA VAL A 28 -7.79 -1.31 8.40
C VAL A 28 -8.87 -1.08 9.48
N THR A 29 -10.15 -1.33 9.19
CA THR A 29 -11.21 -1.26 10.23
C THR A 29 -11.06 -2.29 11.36
N SER A 30 -10.26 -3.34 11.15
CA SER A 30 -9.98 -4.40 12.13
C SER A 30 -8.62 -4.25 12.82
N TRP A 31 -7.89 -3.16 12.54
CA TRP A 31 -6.57 -2.93 13.12
C TRP A 31 -6.63 -2.49 14.59
N PRO A 32 -5.59 -2.83 15.38
CA PRO A 32 -5.48 -2.38 16.76
C PRO A 32 -5.40 -0.84 16.84
N GLU A 33 -5.80 -0.30 17.99
CA GLU A 33 -5.79 1.13 18.28
C GLU A 33 -4.35 1.70 18.12
N GLY A 34 -4.22 2.81 17.37
CA GLY A 34 -2.94 3.45 17.06
C GLY A 34 -2.37 3.14 15.66
N ALA A 35 -2.93 2.16 14.95
CA ALA A 35 -2.55 1.90 13.56
C ALA A 35 -3.08 3.00 12.60
N PRO A 36 -2.43 3.22 11.44
CA PRO A 36 -2.89 4.19 10.44
C PRO A 36 -4.36 3.95 10.05
N GLY A 37 -5.16 5.00 10.10
CA GLY A 37 -6.55 4.97 9.69
C GLY A 37 -6.68 4.87 8.17
N PRO A 38 -7.87 4.54 7.65
CA PRO A 38 -8.09 4.47 6.21
C PRO A 38 -7.66 5.76 5.48
N GLU A 39 -7.96 6.92 6.06
CA GLU A 39 -7.58 8.24 5.54
C GLU A 39 -6.06 8.48 5.47
N ASP A 40 -5.26 7.73 6.22
CA ASP A 40 -3.80 7.84 6.24
C ASP A 40 -3.15 7.05 5.09
N PHE A 41 -3.93 6.25 4.37
CA PHE A 41 -3.48 5.55 3.17
C PHE A 41 -3.70 6.39 1.92
N CYS A 42 -2.72 6.33 1.04
CA CYS A 42 -2.75 6.86 -0.30
C CYS A 42 -2.62 5.69 -1.29
N VAL A 43 -3.38 5.79 -2.39
CA VAL A 43 -3.39 4.80 -3.47
C VAL A 43 -3.19 5.55 -4.78
N ASP A 44 -2.27 5.07 -5.61
CA ASP A 44 -1.94 5.72 -6.88
C ASP A 44 -1.51 4.71 -7.94
N PHE A 45 -1.62 5.11 -9.20
CA PHE A 45 -1.02 4.41 -10.32
C PHE A 45 0.32 5.06 -10.63
N PRO A 46 1.43 4.32 -10.65
CA PRO A 46 2.71 4.85 -11.06
C PRO A 46 2.75 5.00 -12.61
N VAL A 47 1.90 5.86 -13.18
CA VAL A 47 1.88 6.15 -14.63
C VAL A 47 3.14 6.91 -15.08
N ASP A 48 3.77 7.65 -14.17
CA ASP A 48 4.97 8.45 -14.44
C ASP A 48 6.28 7.78 -13.99
N VAL A 49 6.21 6.57 -13.43
CA VAL A 49 7.39 5.80 -13.02
C VAL A 49 7.70 4.81 -14.13
N LEU A 50 8.89 4.92 -14.71
CA LEU A 50 9.31 4.22 -15.94
C LEU A 50 9.22 2.68 -15.92
N TRP A 51 8.82 2.07 -14.81
CA TRP A 51 8.79 0.63 -14.63
C TRP A 51 7.52 0.29 -13.85
N THR A 52 6.66 -0.55 -14.45
CA THR A 52 5.65 -1.47 -13.86
C THR A 52 4.17 -1.07 -13.92
N ASP A 53 3.39 -1.91 -14.63
CA ASP A 53 1.95 -2.07 -14.43
C ASP A 53 1.69 -2.37 -12.95
N GLY A 54 0.78 -1.70 -12.24
CA GLY A 54 0.46 -2.06 -10.84
C GLY A 54 -0.15 -0.93 -10.02
N LEU A 55 -0.58 -1.27 -8.81
CA LEU A 55 -1.13 -0.33 -7.83
C LEU A 55 -0.09 -0.01 -6.76
N LEU A 56 0.19 1.28 -6.53
CA LEU A 56 1.02 1.75 -5.44
C LEU A 56 0.12 2.11 -4.25
N VAL A 57 0.43 1.57 -3.07
CA VAL A 57 -0.30 1.81 -1.84
C VAL A 57 0.69 2.19 -0.75
N TRP A 58 0.45 3.30 -0.04
CA TRP A 58 1.35 3.75 1.01
C TRP A 58 0.65 4.52 2.12
N THR A 59 1.34 4.65 3.25
CA THR A 59 0.92 5.45 4.39
C THR A 59 2.14 6.17 5.00
N ARG A 60 1.89 7.14 5.87
CA ARG A 60 2.93 7.82 6.64
C ARG A 60 2.80 7.45 8.11
N LEU A 61 3.85 6.86 8.66
CA LEU A 61 3.97 6.50 10.06
C LEU A 61 5.14 7.24 10.70
N ALA A 62 4.89 8.03 11.74
CA ALA A 62 5.93 8.75 12.50
C ALA A 62 6.96 9.55 11.65
N GLY A 63 6.56 10.01 10.46
CA GLY A 63 7.43 10.74 9.52
C GLY A 63 8.10 9.86 8.44
N THR A 64 8.05 8.54 8.59
CA THR A 64 8.47 7.55 7.58
C THR A 64 7.31 7.24 6.65
N CYS A 65 7.55 7.22 5.34
CA CYS A 65 6.55 6.76 4.38
C CYS A 65 6.80 5.28 4.09
N LEU A 66 5.80 4.45 4.37
CA LEU A 66 5.86 3.00 4.21
C LEU A 66 4.81 2.59 3.20
N GLY A 67 5.13 1.65 2.32
CA GLY A 67 4.15 1.18 1.37
C GLY A 67 4.66 0.03 0.52
N GLY A 68 3.90 -0.24 -0.53
CA GLY A 68 4.28 -1.24 -1.49
C GLY A 68 3.51 -1.13 -2.78
N GLN A 69 4.05 -1.81 -3.78
CA GLN A 69 3.47 -1.92 -5.09
C GLN A 69 2.97 -3.35 -5.33
N ILE A 70 1.71 -3.46 -5.75
CA ILE A 70 1.09 -4.72 -6.14
C ILE A 70 0.98 -4.73 -7.66
N ASP A 71 1.57 -5.74 -8.30
CA ASP A 71 1.45 -5.98 -9.73
C ASP A 71 1.21 -7.45 -10.06
N ARG A 72 1.14 -7.77 -11.37
CA ARG A 72 0.95 -9.14 -11.85
C ARG A 72 2.12 -10.07 -11.52
N THR A 73 3.28 -9.54 -11.15
CA THR A 73 4.47 -10.29 -10.76
C THR A 73 4.53 -10.54 -9.25
N GLY A 74 3.76 -9.80 -8.45
CA GLY A 74 3.60 -9.99 -7.02
C GLY A 74 3.52 -8.67 -6.26
N LEU A 75 3.91 -8.72 -4.98
CA LEU A 75 4.00 -7.56 -4.10
C LEU A 75 5.45 -7.19 -3.85
N ARG A 76 5.71 -5.88 -3.78
CA ARG A 76 6.97 -5.26 -3.40
C ARG A 76 6.72 -4.26 -2.26
N CYS A 77 7.23 -4.48 -1.05
CA CYS A 77 7.09 -3.55 0.08
C CYS A 77 8.39 -2.83 0.47
N GLY A 78 8.33 -1.60 0.95
CA GLY A 78 9.49 -0.85 1.42
C GLY A 78 9.18 0.57 1.91
N THR A 79 10.23 1.30 2.27
CA THR A 79 10.16 2.74 2.57
C THR A 79 10.09 3.52 1.26
N LEU A 80 9.24 4.54 1.22
CA LEU A 80 9.02 5.39 0.06
C LEU A 80 9.49 6.81 0.34
N ASN A 81 9.84 7.55 -0.71
CA ASN A 81 10.09 8.97 -0.58
C ASN A 81 8.75 9.71 -0.38
N PRO A 82 8.54 10.43 0.74
CA PRO A 82 7.27 11.10 1.04
C PRO A 82 6.91 12.24 0.07
N HIS A 83 7.88 12.77 -0.67
CA HIS A 83 7.69 13.84 -1.65
C HIS A 83 7.47 13.31 -3.06
N ASN A 84 7.95 12.10 -3.33
CA ASN A 84 7.79 11.47 -4.63
C ASN A 84 7.77 9.94 -4.47
N PRO A 85 6.66 9.38 -3.96
CA PRO A 85 6.58 7.97 -3.57
C PRO A 85 6.77 7.02 -4.76
N GLY A 86 6.61 7.50 -6.00
CA GLY A 86 6.90 6.76 -7.22
C GLY A 86 8.35 6.81 -7.72
N ASP A 87 9.13 7.84 -7.41
CA ASP A 87 10.40 8.15 -8.10
C ASP A 87 11.65 7.57 -7.41
N GLN A 88 11.51 7.21 -6.13
CA GLN A 88 12.57 6.57 -5.34
C GLN A 88 12.00 5.43 -4.51
N LEU A 89 11.47 4.42 -5.21
CA LEU A 89 11.24 3.09 -4.67
C LEU A 89 12.60 2.51 -4.24
N ASP A 90 13.04 2.76 -3.01
CA ASP A 90 14.32 2.24 -2.50
C ASP A 90 14.28 0.70 -2.50
N CYS A 91 15.29 0.07 -3.10
CA CYS A 91 15.28 -1.28 -3.67
C CYS A 91 15.15 -2.46 -2.68
N ARG A 92 14.65 -2.26 -1.47
CA ARG A 92 14.50 -3.30 -0.43
C ARG A 92 13.19 -4.06 -0.51
N PHE A 93 12.70 -4.27 -1.74
CA PHE A 93 11.43 -4.94 -1.97
C PHE A 93 11.51 -6.43 -1.69
N VAL A 94 10.76 -6.88 -0.69
CA VAL A 94 10.48 -8.31 -0.51
C VAL A 94 9.49 -8.71 -1.60
N LEU A 95 9.94 -9.52 -2.57
CA LEU A 95 9.05 -10.06 -3.60
C LEU A 95 8.20 -11.19 -3.00
N LEU A 96 6.91 -10.93 -2.85
CA LEU A 96 5.96 -11.96 -2.41
C LEU A 96 5.21 -12.55 -3.61
N GLY A 97 5.81 -13.61 -4.17
CA GLY A 97 5.18 -14.71 -4.93
C GLY A 97 4.35 -14.39 -6.18
N THR A 98 4.80 -14.88 -7.33
CA THR A 98 3.94 -15.07 -8.52
C THR A 98 2.84 -16.09 -8.23
N GLY A 99 1.58 -15.78 -8.58
CA GLY A 99 0.44 -16.70 -8.48
C GLY A 99 -0.41 -16.58 -7.20
N ARG A 100 -0.15 -15.56 -6.37
CA ARG A 100 -1.04 -15.20 -5.25
C ARG A 100 -2.21 -14.33 -5.72
N SER A 101 -3.33 -14.39 -5.01
CA SER A 101 -4.47 -13.51 -5.29
C SER A 101 -4.15 -12.06 -4.89
N LEU A 102 -4.81 -11.09 -5.52
CA LEU A 102 -4.67 -9.67 -5.14
C LEU A 102 -5.01 -9.43 -3.66
N SER A 103 -5.97 -10.17 -3.11
CA SER A 103 -6.32 -10.10 -1.69
C SER A 103 -5.18 -10.59 -0.79
N ASP A 104 -4.51 -11.70 -1.14
CA ASP A 104 -3.37 -12.20 -0.37
C ASP A 104 -2.18 -11.24 -0.41
N LEU A 105 -1.96 -10.57 -1.55
CA LEU A 105 -0.95 -9.54 -1.69
C LEU A 105 -1.30 -8.31 -0.84
N THR A 106 -2.56 -7.89 -0.86
CA THR A 106 -3.03 -6.76 -0.03
C THR A 106 -2.85 -7.05 1.47
N ASP A 107 -3.23 -8.25 1.91
CA ASP A 107 -3.04 -8.66 3.31
C ASP A 107 -1.56 -8.68 3.69
N ALA A 108 -0.70 -9.21 2.82
CA ALA A 108 0.74 -9.25 3.07
C ALA A 108 1.39 -7.85 3.13
N LEU A 109 0.88 -6.89 2.35
CA LEU A 109 1.31 -5.49 2.45
C LEU A 109 0.97 -4.92 3.82
N LEU A 110 -0.28 -5.10 4.26
CA LEU A 110 -0.75 -4.59 5.54
C LEU A 110 -0.04 -5.24 6.73
N ASP A 111 0.19 -6.55 6.69
CA ASP A 111 0.97 -7.27 7.70
C ASP A 111 2.41 -6.73 7.77
N TRP A 112 3.01 -6.39 6.61
CA TRP A 112 4.34 -5.79 6.58
C TRP A 112 4.35 -4.38 7.18
N VAL A 113 3.37 -3.53 6.84
CA VAL A 113 3.23 -2.17 7.42
C VAL A 113 3.07 -2.27 8.94
N ALA A 114 2.16 -3.13 9.43
CA ALA A 114 1.96 -3.34 10.86
C ALA A 114 3.26 -3.80 11.56
N ALA A 115 4.00 -4.72 10.95
CA ALA A 115 5.28 -5.18 11.49
C ALA A 115 6.36 -4.10 11.48
N GLN A 116 6.30 -3.08 10.61
CA GLN A 116 7.18 -1.92 10.70
C GLN A 116 6.74 -0.99 11.83
N THR A 117 5.44 -0.79 12.02
CA THR A 117 4.89 0.01 13.12
C THR A 117 5.36 -0.49 14.48
N ASP A 118 5.24 -1.81 14.73
CA ASP A 118 5.66 -2.40 16.00
C ASP A 118 7.17 -2.25 16.27
N ARG A 119 7.98 -2.17 15.21
CA ARG A 119 9.44 -2.01 15.31
C ARG A 119 9.82 -0.57 15.66
N ASP A 120 9.18 0.41 15.04
CA ASP A 120 9.41 1.83 15.33
C ASP A 120 9.00 2.19 16.77
N GLU A 121 7.93 1.57 17.29
CA GLU A 121 7.52 1.73 18.69
C GLU A 121 8.45 1.04 19.69
N SER A 122 9.13 -0.04 19.29
CA SER A 122 10.07 -0.77 20.17
C SER A 122 11.43 -0.06 20.33
N GLU A 123 11.74 0.91 19.47
CA GLU A 123 13.00 1.67 19.49
C GLU A 123 12.89 3.03 20.21
N HIS A 124 11.72 3.37 20.75
CA HIS A 124 11.44 4.60 21.52
C HIS A 124 11.08 4.32 22.99
#